data_AF-A0A3D1IZ73-F1
#
_entry.id   AF-A0A3D1IZ73-F1
#
_cell.length_a   1.000
_cell.length_b   1.000
_cell.length_c   1.000
_cell.angle_alpha   90.00
_cell.angle_beta   90.00
_cell.angle_gamma   90.00
#
_symmetry.space_group_name_H-M   'P 1'
#
loop_
_entity.id
_entity.type
_entity.pdbx_description
1 polymer ?
#
loop_
_entity_poly.entity_id
_entity_poly.type
_entity_poly.pdbx_seq_one_letter_code
_entity_poly.pdbx_strand_id
1 'polypeptide(L)' 'MTYELYYWPDIQGRGEFIRLLLEEAGADYVDVARLPARQGMGIAALMRTLDSTT' A
#
# COMPACT_ATOMS: atom_id res chain seq x y z
N MET A 1 -0.35 -1.12 16.04
CA MET A 1 0.78 -1.15 15.09
C MET A 1 0.16 -1.13 13.72
N THR A 2 0.46 -0.15 12.88
CA THR A 2 -0.24 0.06 11.60
C THR A 2 0.54 -0.62 10.50
N TYR A 3 -0.12 -1.47 9.71
CA TYR A 3 0.52 -2.10 8.55
C TYR A 3 0.62 -1.11 7.39
N GLU A 4 1.66 -1.21 6.59
CA GLU A 4 1.77 -0.47 5.33
C GLU A 4 1.63 -1.44 4.16
N LEU A 5 0.60 -1.25 3.35
CA LEU A 5 0.38 -2.04 2.14
C LEU A 5 0.98 -1.30 0.94
N TYR A 6 2.03 -1.87 0.38
CA TYR A 6 2.68 -1.43 -0.85
C TYR A 6 2.21 -2.29 -2.03
N TYR A 7 1.25 -1.79 -2.82
CA TYR A 7 0.75 -2.49 -4.00
C TYR A 7 0.31 -1.50 -5.08
N TRP A 8 0.29 -1.91 -6.35
CA TRP A 8 -0.16 -1.05 -7.45
C TRP A 8 -1.60 -0.54 -7.22
N PRO A 9 -1.86 0.77 -7.34
CA PRO A 9 -3.17 1.34 -7.01
C PRO A 9 -4.20 1.13 -8.12
N ASP A 10 -3.75 1.05 -9.38
CA ASP A 10 -4.62 1.04 -10.57
C ASP A 10 -5.21 -0.33 -10.90
N ILE A 11 -4.80 -1.38 -10.20
CA ILE A 11 -5.34 -2.74 -10.33
C ILE A 11 -5.62 -3.33 -8.96
N GLN A 12 -6.70 -4.12 -8.85
CA GLN A 12 -6.96 -4.92 -7.64
C GLN A 12 -5.84 -5.95 -7.42
N GLY A 13 -5.66 -6.82 -8.42
CA GLY A 13 -4.63 -7.86 -8.48
C GLY A 13 -4.45 -8.64 -7.18
N ARG A 14 -3.21 -8.98 -6.83
CA ARG A 14 -2.90 -9.78 -5.62
C ARG A 14 -3.06 -8.97 -4.33
N GLY A 15 -2.96 -7.64 -4.39
CA GLY A 15 -3.08 -6.77 -3.23
C GLY A 15 -4.48 -6.78 -2.62
N GLU A 16 -5.51 -7.05 -3.43
CA GLU A 16 -6.90 -7.02 -2.96
C GLU A 16 -7.22 -8.09 -1.91
N PHE A 17 -6.66 -9.29 -2.04
CA PHE A 17 -6.81 -10.33 -1.01
C PHE A 17 -6.31 -9.86 0.36
N ILE A 18 -5.23 -9.08 0.37
CA ILE A 18 -4.66 -8.54 1.60
C ILE A 18 -5.47 -7.36 2.12
N ARG A 19 -5.99 -6.48 1.25
CA ARG A 19 -6.92 -5.42 1.66
C ARG A 19 -8.14 -6.01 2.35
N LEU A 20 -8.82 -6.95 1.71
CA LEU A 20 -10.01 -7.59 2.27
C LEU A 20 -9.71 -8.29 3.60
N LEU A 21 -8.56 -8.96 3.71
CA LEU A 21 -8.13 -9.56 4.98
C LEU A 21 -7.95 -8.53 6.09
N LEU A 22 -7.31 -7.39 5.79
CA LEU A 22 -7.07 -6.33 6.77
C LEU A 22 -8.38 -5.67 7.22
N GLU A 23 -9.31 -5.44 6.29
CA GLU A 23 -10.66 -4.94 6.59
C GLU A 23 -11.45 -5.92 7.47
N GLU A 24 -11.51 -7.21 7.08
CA GLU A 24 -12.23 -8.25 7.85
C GLU A 24 -11.64 -8.46 9.25
N ALA A 25 -10.31 -8.34 9.37
CA ALA A 25 -9.63 -8.44 10.65
C ALA A 25 -9.79 -7.18 11.52
N GLY A 26 -10.35 -6.09 10.99
CA GLY A 26 -10.40 -4.79 11.67
C GLY A 26 -9.00 -4.23 11.97
N ALA A 27 -8.01 -4.54 11.14
CA ALA A 27 -6.63 -4.14 11.36
C ALA A 27 -6.35 -2.75 10.80
N ASP A 28 -5.71 -1.88 11.59
CA ASP A 28 -5.24 -0.58 11.11
C ASP A 28 -4.17 -0.76 10.03
N TYR A 29 -4.38 -0.18 8.84
CA TYR A 29 -3.39 -0.16 7.77
C TYR A 29 -3.43 1.11 6.92
N VAL A 30 -2.33 1.36 6.22
CA VAL A 30 -2.18 2.41 5.22
C VAL A 30 -1.97 1.77 3.85
N ASP A 31 -2.87 2.02 2.91
CA ASP A 31 -2.63 1.72 1.48
C ASP A 31 -1.77 2.81 0.88
N VAL A 32 -0.44 2.62 0.95
CA VAL A 32 0.56 3.64 0.66
C VAL A 32 0.43 4.17 -0.76
N ALA A 33 0.19 3.29 -1.73
CA ALA A 33 0.14 3.68 -3.13
C ALA A 33 -1.16 4.41 -3.51
N ARG A 34 -2.21 4.31 -2.69
CA ARG A 34 -3.49 5.01 -2.90
C ARG A 34 -3.54 6.39 -2.23
N LEU A 35 -2.57 6.73 -1.39
CA LEU A 35 -2.52 8.04 -0.74
C LEU A 35 -1.95 9.13 -1.67
N PRO A 36 -2.32 10.41 -1.46
CA PRO A 36 -1.86 11.51 -2.29
C PRO A 36 -0.34 11.70 -2.28
N ALA A 37 0.26 11.91 -3.46
CA ALA A 37 1.69 12.18 -3.60
C ALA A 37 2.17 13.40 -2.80
N ARG A 38 1.32 14.41 -2.58
CA ARG A 38 1.61 15.58 -1.74
C ARG A 38 1.94 15.25 -0.28
N GLN A 39 1.58 14.04 0.19
CA GLN A 39 1.91 13.54 1.53
C GLN A 39 3.19 12.68 1.52
N GLY A 40 3.94 12.67 0.42
CA GLY A 40 5.10 11.79 0.23
C GLY A 40 4.74 10.34 -0.10
N MET A 41 3.45 10.05 -0.32
CA MET A 41 2.90 8.71 -0.56
C MET A 41 2.68 8.45 -2.07
N GLY A 42 1.84 7.47 -2.42
CA GLY A 42 1.47 7.16 -3.81
C GLY A 42 2.49 6.29 -4.52
N ILE A 43 2.42 6.26 -5.86
CA ILE A 43 3.32 5.47 -6.70
C ILE A 43 4.79 5.79 -6.43
N ALA A 44 5.13 7.06 -6.17
CA ALA A 44 6.49 7.45 -5.83
C ALA A 44 7.01 6.78 -4.55
N ALA A 45 6.16 6.59 -3.53
CA ALA A 45 6.53 5.85 -2.32
C ALA A 45 6.70 4.36 -2.60
N LEU A 46 5.80 3.77 -3.40
CA LEU A 46 5.93 2.38 -3.85
C LEU A 46 7.25 2.13 -4.59
N MET A 47 7.60 2.99 -5.55
CA MET A 47 8.83 2.86 -6.33
C MET A 47 10.08 2.97 -5.45
N ARG A 48 10.13 3.93 -4.52
CA ARG A 48 11.26 4.05 -3.58
C ARG A 48 11.50 2.75 -2.80
N THR A 49 10.43 2.10 -2.35
CA THR A 49 10.53 0.82 -1.63
C THR A 49 11.05 -0.30 -2.52
N LEU A 50 10.58 -0.40 -3.77
CA LEU A 50 11.06 -1.41 -4.72
C LEU A 50 12.54 -1.20 -5.08
N ASP A 51 12.94 0.04 -5.31
CA ASP A 51 14.30 0.42 -5.70
C ASP A 51 15.30 0.31 -4.52
N SER A 52 14.81 0.39 -3.27
CA SER A 52 15.64 0.24 -2.07
C SER A 52 16.13 -1.20 -1.80
N THR A 53 15.80 -2.15 -2.68
CA THR A 53 16.24 -3.55 -2.57
C THR A 53 17.65 -3.73 -3.16
N THR A 54 18.62 -2.95 -2.68
CA THR A 54 20.08 -3.14 -2.90
C THR A 54 20.82 -3.07 -1.58
#